data_AF-A0A9X8RMV4-F1
#
_entry.id   AF-A0A9X8RMV4-F1
#
_cell.length_a   1.000
_cell.length_b   1.000
_cell.length_c   1.000
_cell.angle_alpha   90.00
_cell.angle_beta   90.00
_cell.angle_gamma   90.00
#
_symmetry.space_group_name_H-M   'P 1'
#
loop_
_entity.id
_entity.type
_entity.pdbx_description
1 polymer ?
#
loop_
_entity_poly.entity_id
_entity_poly.type
_entity_poly.pdbx_seq_one_letter_code
_entity_poly.pdbx_strand_id
1 'polypeptide(L)'
;MAYENGTDFIDYFPDCIEKYKEDNKIFEKAILLLNLYMQKPTWPHCVNEYKSQAEKILGEDPEFIGKYGIQLRKFYDEDENAKVSKEFKNDLYNFSKSTYDILDNVYFSKSHPFNLSSIYSTSRDDDFIIKIFRYDNNFLELEMSKREVESLINYLSDLLKEE
;
A
#
# COMPACT_ATOMS: atom_id res chain seq x y z
N MET A 1 -10.50 -18.65 -11.25
CA MET A 1 -10.76 -19.29 -12.54
C MET A 1 -9.43 -19.35 -13.29
N ALA A 2 -9.11 -20.52 -13.88
CA ALA A 2 -7.97 -20.83 -14.75
C ALA A 2 -6.56 -20.44 -14.27
N TYR A 3 -5.93 -21.28 -13.43
CA TYR A 3 -4.48 -21.28 -13.18
C TYR A 3 -3.75 -22.40 -13.95
N GLU A 4 -4.34 -22.94 -15.02
CA GLU A 4 -3.83 -24.14 -15.71
C GLU A 4 -3.66 -24.03 -17.25
N ASN A 5 -3.89 -22.85 -17.85
CA ASN A 5 -3.72 -22.71 -19.30
C ASN A 5 -2.69 -21.63 -19.64
N GLY A 6 -1.52 -22.05 -20.12
CA GLY A 6 -0.71 -21.26 -21.04
C GLY A 6 0.10 -20.12 -20.44
N THR A 7 1.27 -19.92 -21.02
CA THR A 7 2.34 -18.96 -20.71
C THR A 7 2.03 -17.53 -21.14
N ASP A 8 0.76 -17.18 -21.31
CA ASP A 8 0.36 -15.92 -21.95
C ASP A 8 0.33 -14.76 -20.94
N PHE A 9 1.44 -14.02 -20.89
CA PHE A 9 1.59 -12.79 -20.09
C PHE A 9 0.47 -11.77 -20.36
N ILE A 10 -0.08 -11.74 -21.57
CA ILE A 10 -1.18 -10.84 -21.95
C ILE A 10 -2.42 -11.05 -21.07
N ASP A 11 -2.71 -12.29 -20.67
CA ASP A 11 -3.91 -12.63 -19.91
C ASP A 11 -3.87 -12.11 -18.47
N TYR A 12 -2.68 -11.74 -17.98
CA TYR A 12 -2.50 -11.14 -16.66
C TYR A 12 -2.80 -9.65 -16.63
N PHE A 13 -2.68 -8.95 -17.77
CA PHE A 13 -2.78 -7.48 -17.83
C PHE A 13 -3.63 -6.96 -19.00
N PRO A 14 -4.79 -7.58 -19.32
CA PRO A 14 -5.56 -7.21 -20.50
C PRO A 14 -5.98 -5.73 -20.46
N ASP A 15 -6.51 -5.25 -19.34
CA ASP A 15 -7.01 -3.88 -19.24
C ASP A 15 -5.88 -2.85 -19.17
N CYS A 16 -4.75 -3.23 -18.56
CA CYS A 16 -3.55 -2.39 -18.51
C CYS A 16 -2.90 -2.21 -19.88
N ILE A 17 -2.89 -3.26 -20.72
CA ILE A 17 -2.42 -3.16 -22.10
C ILE A 17 -3.30 -2.19 -22.90
N GLU A 18 -4.63 -2.27 -22.77
CA GLU A 18 -5.53 -1.36 -23.47
C GLU A 18 -5.38 0.09 -22.98
N LYS A 19 -5.32 0.31 -21.66
CA LYS A 19 -5.06 1.63 -21.07
C LYS A 19 -3.74 2.23 -21.55
N TYR A 20 -2.70 1.41 -21.66
CA TYR A 20 -1.39 1.89 -22.12
C TYR A 20 -1.38 2.28 -23.60
N LYS A 21 -2.20 1.64 -24.44
CA LYS A 21 -2.38 2.04 -25.85
C LYS A 21 -3.06 3.40 -25.96
N GLU A 22 -4.00 3.70 -25.06
CA GLU A 22 -4.65 5.02 -24.97
C GLU A 22 -3.70 6.09 -24.42
N ASP A 23 -2.89 5.73 -23.42
CA ASP A 23 -1.96 6.62 -22.72
C ASP A 23 -0.72 5.85 -22.23
N ASN A 24 0.41 6.03 -22.91
CA ASN A 24 1.66 5.36 -22.55
C ASN A 24 2.29 5.88 -21.25
N LYS A 25 1.70 6.87 -20.58
CA LYS A 25 2.21 7.44 -19.32
C LYS A 25 1.48 6.94 -18.07
N ILE A 26 0.62 5.92 -18.18
CA ILE A 26 -0.15 5.40 -17.04
C ILE A 26 0.75 4.98 -15.85
N PHE A 27 1.91 4.37 -16.12
CA PHE A 27 2.84 3.95 -15.08
C PHE A 27 3.52 5.13 -14.38
N GLU A 28 3.95 6.15 -15.13
CA GLU A 28 4.51 7.39 -14.56
C GLU A 28 3.48 8.09 -13.67
N LYS A 29 2.23 8.20 -14.15
CA LYS A 29 1.12 8.81 -13.39
C LYS A 29 0.84 8.06 -12.09
N ALA A 30 0.82 6.73 -12.14
CA ALA A 30 0.62 5.90 -10.95
C ALA A 30 1.78 6.04 -9.94
N ILE A 31 3.04 6.11 -10.40
CA ILE A 31 4.19 6.36 -9.52
C ILE A 31 4.11 7.75 -8.88
N LEU A 32 3.77 8.79 -9.64
CA LEU A 32 3.59 10.14 -9.10
C LEU A 32 2.49 10.14 -8.03
N LEU A 33 1.38 9.45 -8.28
CA LEU A 33 0.30 9.29 -7.32
C LEU A 33 0.78 8.59 -6.04
N LEU A 34 1.54 7.49 -6.16
CA LEU A 34 2.10 6.77 -5.01
C LEU A 34 2.95 7.70 -4.15
N ASN A 35 3.86 8.46 -4.78
CA ASN A 35 4.72 9.42 -4.09
C ASN A 35 3.93 10.48 -3.32
N LEU A 36 2.82 10.96 -3.88
CA LEU A 36 1.93 11.90 -3.18
C LEU A 36 1.27 11.26 -1.94
N TYR A 37 0.82 10.00 -2.04
CA TYR A 37 0.22 9.29 -0.92
C TYR A 37 1.23 8.97 0.18
N MET A 38 2.46 8.61 -0.18
CA MET A 38 3.54 8.33 0.77
C MET A 38 3.93 9.54 1.63
N GLN A 39 3.62 10.76 1.17
CA GLN A 39 3.86 12.00 1.92
C GLN A 39 2.69 12.37 2.87
N LYS A 40 1.55 11.69 2.79
CA LYS A 40 0.41 11.99 3.67
C LYS A 40 0.70 11.51 5.09
N PRO A 41 0.28 12.25 6.13
CA PRO A 41 0.34 11.78 7.53
C PRO A 41 -0.41 10.47 7.78
N THR A 42 -1.38 10.15 6.93
CA THR A 42 -2.20 8.93 6.99
C THR A 42 -1.55 7.73 6.30
N TRP A 43 -0.36 7.87 5.71
CA TRP A 43 0.38 6.72 5.18
C TRP A 43 0.87 5.83 6.35
N PRO A 44 0.81 4.50 6.27
CA PRO A 44 0.36 3.66 5.15
C PRO A 44 -1.15 3.31 5.16
N HIS A 45 -1.93 3.86 6.09
CA HIS A 45 -3.36 3.54 6.23
C HIS A 45 -4.19 3.95 5.00
N CYS A 46 -3.82 5.04 4.32
CA CYS A 46 -4.48 5.50 3.09
C CYS A 46 -4.09 4.74 1.81
N VAL A 47 -3.33 3.62 1.90
CA VAL A 47 -2.93 2.83 0.71
C VAL A 47 -4.11 2.32 -0.13
N ASN A 48 -5.24 2.01 0.50
CA ASN A 48 -6.42 1.54 -0.20
C ASN A 48 -7.02 2.64 -1.10
N GLU A 49 -6.91 3.90 -0.69
CA GLU A 49 -7.31 5.05 -1.51
C GLU A 49 -6.37 5.21 -2.72
N TYR A 50 -5.05 5.09 -2.50
CA TYR A 50 -4.08 5.04 -3.59
C TYR A 50 -4.42 3.94 -4.59
N LYS A 51 -4.63 2.71 -4.10
CA LYS A 51 -4.94 1.54 -4.92
C LYS A 51 -6.14 1.77 -5.83
N SER A 52 -7.26 2.23 -5.26
CA SER A 52 -8.48 2.52 -6.02
C SER A 52 -8.29 3.59 -7.10
N GLN A 53 -7.43 4.60 -6.85
CA GLN A 53 -7.18 5.65 -7.83
C GLN A 53 -6.15 5.22 -8.90
N ALA A 54 -5.13 4.46 -8.50
CA ALA A 54 -4.13 3.92 -9.40
C ALA A 54 -4.74 2.87 -10.35
N GLU A 55 -5.66 2.03 -9.88
CA GLU A 55 -6.38 1.05 -10.70
C GLU A 55 -7.17 1.72 -11.84
N LYS A 56 -7.76 2.90 -11.60
CA LYS A 56 -8.43 3.67 -12.67
C LYS A 56 -7.48 4.17 -13.76
N ILE A 57 -6.22 4.42 -13.39
CA ILE A 57 -5.17 4.87 -14.30
C ILE A 57 -4.59 3.67 -15.06
N LEU A 58 -4.28 2.60 -14.32
CA LEU A 58 -3.55 1.44 -14.82
C LEU A 58 -4.45 0.40 -15.47
N GLY A 59 -5.77 0.44 -15.23
CA GLY A 59 -6.70 -0.60 -15.66
C GLY A 59 -6.69 -1.86 -14.79
N GLU A 60 -5.62 -2.07 -14.02
CA GLU A 60 -5.41 -3.24 -13.19
C GLU A 60 -4.93 -2.84 -11.80
N ASP A 61 -5.02 -3.79 -10.86
CA ASP A 61 -4.55 -3.64 -9.50
C ASP A 61 -3.02 -3.34 -9.45
N PRO A 62 -2.57 -2.20 -8.90
CA PRO A 62 -1.14 -1.82 -8.89
C PRO A 62 -0.25 -2.78 -8.11
N GLU A 63 -0.77 -3.46 -7.09
CA GLU A 63 -0.04 -4.46 -6.31
C GLU A 63 0.12 -5.75 -7.11
N PHE A 64 -0.95 -6.16 -7.81
CA PHE A 64 -0.92 -7.29 -8.74
C PHE A 64 0.10 -7.05 -9.85
N ILE A 65 0.05 -5.88 -10.48
CA ILE A 65 1.04 -5.42 -11.47
C ILE A 65 2.45 -5.50 -10.86
N GLY A 66 2.65 -4.90 -9.68
CA GLY A 66 3.95 -4.91 -8.99
C GLY A 66 4.54 -6.30 -8.80
N LYS A 67 3.71 -7.26 -8.39
CA LYS A 67 4.13 -8.64 -8.17
C LYS A 67 4.40 -9.38 -9.49
N TYR A 68 3.42 -9.40 -10.38
CA TYR A 68 3.46 -10.25 -11.56
C TYR A 68 4.30 -9.66 -12.70
N GLY A 69 4.45 -8.34 -12.79
CA GLY A 69 5.34 -7.71 -13.77
C GLY A 69 6.83 -8.03 -13.54
N ILE A 70 7.22 -8.40 -12.31
CA ILE A 70 8.56 -8.95 -12.04
C ILE A 70 8.59 -10.46 -12.36
N GLN A 71 7.62 -11.23 -11.86
CA GLN A 71 7.61 -12.69 -11.98
C GLN A 71 7.52 -13.19 -13.42
N LEU A 72 6.79 -12.45 -14.27
CA LEU A 72 6.55 -12.82 -15.65
C LEU A 72 7.62 -12.32 -16.62
N ARG A 73 8.65 -11.61 -16.14
CA ARG A 73 9.72 -11.04 -16.99
C ARG A 73 10.32 -12.05 -17.97
N LYS A 74 10.50 -13.30 -17.55
CA LYS A 74 11.06 -14.37 -18.38
C LYS A 74 10.21 -14.72 -19.61
N PHE A 75 8.91 -14.41 -19.60
CA PHE A 75 7.97 -14.70 -20.68
C PHE A 75 7.82 -13.52 -21.66
N TYR A 76 8.42 -12.37 -21.38
CA TYR A 76 8.21 -11.14 -22.17
C TYR A 76 8.66 -11.27 -23.62
N ASP A 77 9.73 -12.02 -23.88
CA ASP A 77 10.31 -12.17 -25.20
C ASP A 77 9.83 -13.45 -25.92
N GLU A 78 8.86 -14.16 -25.35
CA GLU A 78 8.25 -15.32 -26.02
C GLU A 78 7.37 -14.89 -27.20
N ASP A 79 7.33 -15.73 -28.25
CA ASP A 79 6.64 -15.43 -29.50
C ASP A 79 5.13 -15.14 -29.32
N GLU A 80 4.49 -15.81 -28.35
CA GLU A 80 3.09 -15.60 -27.96
C GLU A 80 2.84 -14.13 -27.52
N ASN A 81 3.88 -13.50 -26.96
CA ASN A 81 3.87 -12.14 -26.45
C ASN A 81 4.37 -11.10 -27.47
N ALA A 82 4.69 -11.50 -28.71
CA ALA A 82 5.22 -10.58 -29.74
C ALA A 82 4.26 -9.43 -30.09
N LYS A 83 2.94 -9.61 -29.88
CA LYS A 83 1.92 -8.58 -30.12
C LYS A 83 1.96 -7.42 -29.12
N VAL A 84 2.63 -7.58 -27.98
CA VAL A 84 2.76 -6.53 -26.97
C VAL A 84 4.05 -5.76 -27.19
N SER A 85 3.94 -4.43 -27.21
CA SER A 85 5.08 -3.53 -27.44
C SER A 85 6.20 -3.74 -26.42
N LYS A 86 7.44 -3.55 -26.85
CA LYS A 86 8.62 -3.67 -25.99
C LYS A 86 8.66 -2.55 -24.95
N GLU A 87 8.15 -1.38 -25.32
CA GLU A 87 7.99 -0.21 -24.46
C GLU A 87 7.08 -0.54 -23.28
N PHE A 88 5.89 -1.08 -23.52
CA PHE A 88 4.98 -1.51 -22.46
C PHE A 88 5.65 -2.50 -21.50
N LYS A 89 6.30 -3.54 -22.04
CA LYS A 89 7.00 -4.57 -21.24
C LYS A 89 8.06 -3.94 -20.34
N ASN A 90 8.88 -3.04 -20.88
CA ASN A 90 9.91 -2.35 -20.12
C ASN A 90 9.31 -1.47 -19.02
N ASP A 91 8.29 -0.68 -19.35
CA ASP A 91 7.68 0.26 -18.40
C ASP A 91 6.91 -0.47 -17.31
N LEU A 92 6.21 -1.55 -17.66
CA LEU A 92 5.59 -2.47 -16.71
C LEU A 92 6.63 -3.05 -15.75
N TYR A 93 7.76 -3.57 -16.26
CA TYR A 93 8.82 -4.11 -15.40
C TYR A 93 9.43 -3.04 -14.49
N ASN A 94 9.68 -1.84 -15.02
CA ASN A 94 10.25 -0.74 -14.26
C ASN A 94 9.29 -0.23 -13.18
N PHE A 95 8.01 -0.09 -13.51
CA PHE A 95 6.95 0.21 -12.55
C PHE A 95 6.94 -0.83 -11.45
N SER A 96 6.92 -2.11 -11.83
CA SER A 96 6.79 -3.22 -10.89
C SER A 96 7.96 -3.29 -9.92
N LYS A 97 9.18 -3.17 -10.46
CA LYS A 97 10.41 -3.11 -9.67
C LYS A 97 10.44 -1.92 -8.70
N SER A 98 9.83 -0.80 -9.07
CA SER A 98 9.86 0.43 -8.26
C SER A 98 8.79 0.45 -7.18
N THR A 99 7.70 -0.29 -7.33
CA THR A 99 6.53 -0.21 -6.45
C THR A 99 6.31 -1.46 -5.58
N TYR A 100 6.76 -2.64 -6.03
CA TYR A 100 6.45 -3.91 -5.36
C TYR A 100 6.85 -3.91 -3.88
N ASP A 101 8.12 -3.66 -3.57
CA ASP A 101 8.60 -3.69 -2.18
C ASP A 101 7.88 -2.65 -1.31
N ILE A 102 7.52 -1.50 -1.87
CA ILE A 102 6.80 -0.45 -1.13
C ILE A 102 5.41 -0.95 -0.75
N LEU A 103 4.67 -1.48 -1.72
CA LEU A 103 3.30 -1.94 -1.52
C LEU A 103 3.26 -3.19 -0.63
N ASP A 104 4.16 -4.14 -0.83
CA ASP A 104 4.25 -5.37 -0.03
C ASP A 104 4.52 -5.04 1.45
N ASN A 105 5.48 -4.16 1.73
CA ASN A 105 5.79 -3.72 3.10
C ASN A 105 4.61 -3.00 3.77
N VAL A 106 3.84 -2.23 3.01
CA VAL A 106 2.65 -1.56 3.53
C VAL A 106 1.61 -2.59 4.01
N TYR A 107 1.29 -3.59 3.20
CA TYR A 107 0.32 -4.61 3.60
C TYR A 107 0.84 -5.50 4.73
N PHE A 108 2.15 -5.80 4.73
CA PHE A 108 2.80 -6.45 5.85
C PHE A 108 2.63 -5.64 7.15
N SER A 109 2.88 -4.33 7.11
CA SER A 109 2.74 -3.45 8.30
C SER A 109 1.29 -3.33 8.80
N LYS A 110 0.29 -3.48 7.93
CA LYS A 110 -1.13 -3.47 8.32
C LYS A 110 -1.54 -4.75 9.06
N SER A 111 -0.95 -5.88 8.70
CA SER A 111 -1.18 -7.17 9.37
C SER A 111 -0.28 -7.38 10.58
N HIS A 112 0.86 -6.68 10.64
CA HIS A 112 1.84 -6.75 11.72
C HIS A 112 2.15 -5.33 12.22
N PRO A 113 1.19 -4.67 12.90
CA PRO A 113 1.42 -3.34 13.44
C PRO A 113 2.57 -3.37 14.46
N PHE A 114 3.28 -2.25 14.58
CA PHE A 114 4.35 -2.14 15.56
C PHE A 114 3.77 -2.22 16.98
N ASN A 115 4.39 -3.05 17.81
CA ASN A 115 4.02 -3.20 19.20
C ASN A 115 4.24 -1.88 19.98
N LEU A 116 3.55 -1.78 21.11
CA LEU A 116 3.75 -0.71 22.08
C LEU A 116 5.13 -0.84 22.71
N SER A 117 5.97 0.19 22.56
CA SER A 117 7.29 0.26 23.21
C SER A 117 7.18 0.87 24.61
N SER A 118 6.56 2.04 24.73
CA SER A 118 6.39 2.72 26.02
C SER A 118 5.28 3.77 25.96
N ILE A 119 4.80 4.18 27.12
CA ILE A 119 3.87 5.30 27.29
C ILE A 119 4.51 6.30 28.24
N TYR A 120 4.50 7.58 27.86
CA TYR A 120 4.91 8.70 28.69
C TYR A 120 3.74 9.65 28.90
N SER A 121 3.66 10.29 30.06
CA SER A 121 2.66 11.32 30.32
C SER A 121 3.24 12.52 31.05
N THR A 122 2.64 13.69 30.82
CA THR A 122 2.90 14.92 31.58
C THR A 122 1.59 15.60 31.91
N SER A 123 1.38 15.94 33.19
CA SER A 123 0.23 16.72 33.64
C SER A 123 0.41 18.20 33.30
N ARG A 124 -0.64 18.85 32.81
CA ARG A 124 -0.71 20.29 32.57
C ARG A 124 -2.09 20.78 33.01
N ASP A 125 -2.13 21.51 34.13
CA ASP A 125 -3.39 21.99 34.73
C ASP A 125 -4.41 20.85 34.93
N ASP A 126 -5.51 20.84 34.17
CA ASP A 126 -6.59 19.82 34.21
C ASP A 126 -6.46 18.73 33.11
N ASP A 127 -5.44 18.85 32.25
CA ASP A 127 -5.21 17.97 31.09
C ASP A 127 -3.89 17.19 31.21
N PHE A 128 -3.76 16.16 30.38
CA PHE A 128 -2.60 15.30 30.27
C PHE A 128 -2.10 15.28 28.83
N ILE A 129 -0.80 15.49 28.64
CA ILE A 129 -0.13 15.14 27.39
C ILE A 129 0.31 13.69 27.50
N ILE A 130 -0.23 12.82 26.67
CA ILE A 130 0.10 11.39 26.61
C ILE A 130 0.86 11.12 25.30
N LYS A 131 2.04 10.51 25.40
CA LYS A 131 2.83 10.04 24.26
C LYS A 131 2.90 8.52 24.27
N ILE A 132 2.48 7.90 23.18
CA ILE A 132 2.53 6.45 22.96
C ILE A 132 3.61 6.15 21.93
N PHE A 133 4.68 5.51 22.35
CA PHE A 133 5.81 5.15 21.50
C PHE A 133 5.66 3.74 20.93
N ARG A 134 5.88 3.61 19.63
CA ARG A 134 5.98 2.33 18.91
C ARG A 134 7.44 1.87 18.84
N TYR A 135 7.68 0.58 18.62
CA TYR A 135 9.04 0.03 18.48
C TYR A 135 9.83 0.53 17.27
N ASP A 136 9.20 1.23 16.31
CA ASP A 136 9.88 1.90 15.19
C ASP A 136 10.32 3.34 15.52
N ASN A 137 10.27 3.73 16.79
CA ASN A 137 10.57 5.09 17.29
C ASN A 137 9.60 6.18 16.80
N ASN A 138 8.49 5.83 16.16
CA ASN A 138 7.38 6.75 15.92
C ASN A 138 6.49 6.84 17.16
N PHE A 139 5.76 7.96 17.32
CA PHE A 139 4.87 8.16 18.44
C PHE A 139 3.53 8.81 18.05
N LEU A 140 2.50 8.53 18.84
CA LEU A 140 1.25 9.28 18.88
C LEU A 140 1.27 10.18 20.11
N GLU A 141 0.98 11.47 19.95
CA GLU A 141 0.85 12.43 21.04
C GLU A 141 -0.59 12.96 21.08
N LEU A 142 -1.19 12.93 22.27
CA LEU A 142 -2.56 13.38 22.52
C LEU A 142 -2.57 14.30 23.74
N GLU A 143 -3.30 15.40 23.65
CA GLU A 143 -3.73 16.19 24.82
C GLU A 143 -5.12 15.67 25.21
N MET A 144 -5.26 15.22 26.46
CA MET A 144 -6.46 14.55 26.94
C MET A 144 -6.84 15.09 28.31
N SER A 145 -8.10 15.47 28.46
CA SER A 145 -8.69 15.77 29.76
C SER A 145 -8.81 14.52 30.63
N LYS A 146 -8.96 14.70 31.94
CA LYS A 146 -9.21 13.59 32.86
C LYS A 146 -10.38 12.70 32.42
N ARG A 147 -11.46 13.29 31.89
CA ARG A 147 -12.64 12.55 31.41
C ARG A 147 -12.34 11.68 30.19
N GLU A 148 -11.49 12.17 29.27
CA GLU A 148 -11.08 11.41 28.09
C GLU A 148 -10.15 10.26 28.48
N VAL A 149 -9.26 10.46 29.46
CA VAL A 149 -8.42 9.39 30.01
C VAL A 149 -9.28 8.31 30.65
N GLU A 150 -10.27 8.67 31.48
CA GLU A 150 -11.21 7.73 32.07
C GLU A 150 -11.99 6.94 30.99
N SER A 151 -12.41 7.62 29.92
CA SER A 151 -13.10 6.98 28.79
C SER A 151 -12.19 5.99 28.05
N LEU A 152 -10.93 6.34 27.81
CA LEU A 152 -9.94 5.46 27.21
C LEU A 152 -9.68 4.22 28.08
N ILE A 153 -9.53 4.40 29.40
CA ILE A 153 -9.34 3.28 30.35
C ILE A 153 -10.52 2.32 30.29
N ASN A 154 -11.75 2.84 30.26
CA ASN A 154 -12.96 2.00 30.18
C ASN A 154 -12.97 1.19 28.88
N TYR A 155 -12.73 1.83 27.73
CA TYR A 155 -12.69 1.14 26.44
C TYR A 155 -11.61 0.04 26.41
N LEU A 156 -10.39 0.35 26.84
CA LEU A 156 -9.31 -0.64 26.90
C LEU A 156 -9.61 -1.79 27.88
N SER A 157 -10.29 -1.49 28.99
CA SER A 157 -10.70 -2.50 29.98
C SER A 157 -11.80 -3.41 29.44
N ASP A 158 -12.69 -2.89 28.60
CA ASP A 158 -13.74 -3.69 27.97
C ASP A 158 -13.17 -4.63 26.91
N LEU A 159 -12.16 -4.21 26.15
CA LEU A 159 -11.42 -5.09 25.22
C LEU A 159 -10.80 -6.30 25.93
N LEU A 160 -10.43 -6.17 27.21
CA LEU A 160 -9.88 -7.29 28.01
C LEU A 160 -10.97 -8.27 28.50
N LYS A 161 -12.25 -7.90 28.42
CA LYS A 161 -13.39 -8.74 28.83
C LYS A 161 -14.01 -9.49 27.66
N GLU A 162 -13.79 -9.03 26.44
CA GLU A 162 -14.17 -9.73 25.22
C GLU A 162 -13.19 -10.89 24.95
N GLU A 163 -13.32 -11.97 25.74
CA GLU A 163 -12.84 -13.32 25.43
C GLU A 163 -14.02 -14.26 25.12
#